data_AF-A0A959PU42-F1
#
_entry.id   AF-A0A959PU42-F1
#
_cell.length_a   1.000
_cell.length_b   1.000
_cell.length_c   1.000
_cell.angle_alpha   90.00
_cell.angle_beta   90.00
_cell.angle_gamma   90.00
#
_symmetry.space_group_name_H-M   'P 1'
#
loop_
_entity.id
_entity.type
_entity.pdbx_description
1 polymer ?
#
loop_
_entity_poly.entity_id
_entity_poly.type
_entity_poly.pdbx_seq_one_letter_code
_entity_poly.pdbx_strand_id
1 'polypeptide(L)'
;MEMQAKKVGPTGRLLQTALLSWVILSSFSLFSSSLHAQCTFICNDNVNVTLGPSGFAVVTPDLVLENYEVQCPGTKYINVIVNNVPIGDTVNCDHLGLTLPVAIVDSATNMMTTCTLTVEDKTGPVISCRDTVVLCGINTDNFDMPSIVDNCDPNPIFWSTDNYLDLTCTGGPYNSVIARTWYARDNMNNLANSCVQRIYLKTPSLSEVVFPPNYDGIDNQMFDCSVSIVDSTVTGVPMIDSVPITAACKFQIWHEDSYLDICENSYKIIRLWTVLDCCSGEDTSAYQIIKVMDTTPPTINCPDTLRVGTLPD
;
A
#
# COMPACT_ATOMS: atom_id res chain seq x y z
N MET A 1 -108.06 35.64 0.10
CA MET A 1 -108.50 34.98 1.34
C MET A 1 -107.34 35.12 2.33
N GLU A 2 -107.36 36.00 3.34
CA GLU A 2 -108.35 36.11 4.44
C GLU A 2 -108.47 34.81 5.26
N MET A 3 -108.60 34.77 6.59
CA MET A 3 -108.57 35.75 7.70
C MET A 3 -108.38 34.93 9.01
N GLN A 4 -107.98 35.42 10.21
CA GLN A 4 -107.67 36.75 10.75
C GLN A 4 -106.57 36.61 11.84
N ALA A 5 -106.02 37.73 12.34
CA ALA A 5 -105.24 37.78 13.59
C ALA A 5 -106.12 38.10 14.82
N LYS A 6 -105.63 37.80 16.04
CA LYS A 6 -106.00 38.57 17.24
C LYS A 6 -104.81 38.70 18.20
N LYS A 7 -104.73 39.84 18.91
CA LYS A 7 -103.50 40.46 19.41
C LYS A 7 -103.77 41.16 20.77
N VAL A 8 -102.77 41.22 21.66
CA VAL A 8 -102.71 42.02 22.92
C VAL A 8 -103.72 41.54 24.00
N GLY A 9 -103.45 41.46 25.32
CA GLY A 9 -102.41 41.94 26.27
C GLY A 9 -103.14 42.33 27.58
N PRO A 10 -102.57 43.06 28.58
CA PRO A 10 -101.16 43.40 28.84
C PRO A 10 -100.76 43.29 30.36
N THR A 11 -99.59 43.85 30.75
CA THR A 11 -99.19 44.33 32.12
C THR A 11 -99.12 43.35 33.31
N GLY A 12 -98.12 43.37 34.22
CA GLY A 12 -96.88 44.17 34.30
C GLY A 12 -96.09 43.92 35.62
N ARG A 13 -94.82 44.40 35.67
CA ARG A 13 -94.01 44.96 36.80
C ARG A 13 -94.48 44.71 38.27
N LEU A 14 -93.66 44.54 39.32
CA LEU A 14 -92.21 44.76 39.62
C LEU A 14 -91.92 44.28 41.08
N LEU A 15 -90.63 44.10 41.49
CA LEU A 15 -90.11 44.11 42.89
C LEU A 15 -90.60 42.96 43.82
N GLN A 16 -89.94 42.43 44.87
CA GLN A 16 -88.64 42.48 45.57
C GLN A 16 -88.41 41.03 46.12
N THR A 17 -87.23 40.44 46.34
CA THR A 17 -86.13 40.69 47.33
C THR A 17 -84.91 39.81 46.91
N ALA A 18 -83.63 40.21 46.95
CA ALA A 18 -82.74 40.34 48.13
C ALA A 18 -82.66 39.03 48.97
N LEU A 19 -81.53 38.36 49.26
CA LEU A 19 -80.09 38.74 49.26
C LEU A 19 -79.12 37.54 49.00
N LEU A 20 -77.86 37.87 48.68
CA LEU A 20 -76.58 37.15 48.91
C LEU A 20 -76.46 35.63 48.69
N SER A 21 -75.56 35.23 47.79
CA SER A 21 -74.22 34.68 48.16
C SER A 21 -73.29 34.56 46.95
N TRP A 22 -72.00 34.85 47.12
CA TRP A 22 -70.97 34.74 46.09
C TRP A 22 -70.52 33.29 45.86
N VAL A 23 -70.41 32.84 44.61
CA VAL A 23 -69.22 32.14 44.09
C VAL A 23 -69.07 32.47 42.60
N ILE A 24 -68.08 33.30 42.24
CA ILE A 24 -67.61 33.41 40.85
C ILE A 24 -66.51 32.37 40.69
N LEU A 25 -66.85 31.18 40.20
CA LEU A 25 -65.87 30.16 39.83
C LEU A 25 -65.32 30.51 38.45
N SER A 26 -64.33 31.41 38.44
CA SER A 26 -63.54 31.70 37.25
C SER A 26 -62.83 30.43 36.79
N SER A 27 -63.12 29.98 35.58
CA SER A 27 -62.40 28.91 34.88
C SER A 27 -60.99 29.39 34.54
N PHE A 28 -60.10 29.40 35.53
CA PHE A 28 -58.67 29.58 35.32
C PHE A 28 -58.13 28.27 34.75
N SER A 29 -58.07 28.19 33.43
CA SER A 29 -57.37 27.11 32.74
C SER A 29 -55.90 27.17 33.14
N LEU A 30 -55.51 26.32 34.09
CA LEU A 30 -54.12 26.06 34.39
C LEU A 30 -53.49 25.45 33.13
N PHE A 31 -52.77 26.29 32.37
CA PHE A 31 -51.72 25.80 31.50
C PHE A 31 -50.66 25.20 32.43
N SER A 32 -50.75 23.89 32.65
CA SER A 32 -49.71 23.11 33.30
C SER A 32 -48.52 23.00 32.35
N SER A 33 -47.75 24.08 32.24
CA SER A 33 -46.38 24.01 31.75
C SER A 33 -45.61 23.12 32.71
N SER A 34 -45.35 21.89 32.28
CA SER A 34 -44.56 20.91 33.02
C SER A 34 -43.12 21.40 33.13
N LEU A 35 -42.81 22.16 34.18
CA LEU A 35 -41.44 22.46 34.58
C LEU A 35 -40.75 21.14 34.92
N HIS A 36 -39.98 20.61 33.96
CA HIS A 36 -39.07 19.48 34.18
C HIS A 36 -37.85 19.98 34.96
N ALA A 37 -38.06 20.25 36.25
CA ALA A 37 -37.03 20.81 37.15
C ALA A 37 -35.96 19.78 37.59
N GLN A 38 -35.88 18.62 36.92
CA GLN A 38 -35.04 17.47 37.25
C GLN A 38 -34.53 16.77 35.97
N CYS A 39 -34.10 17.53 34.97
CA CYS A 39 -33.16 17.01 33.98
C CYS A 39 -31.76 17.01 34.63
N THR A 40 -30.99 15.95 34.45
CA THR A 40 -29.59 15.87 34.86
C THR A 40 -28.84 15.06 33.82
N PHE A 41 -27.67 15.54 33.41
CA PHE A 41 -26.80 14.80 32.52
C PHE A 41 -25.76 14.03 33.32
N ILE A 42 -25.63 12.74 33.01
CA ILE A 42 -24.55 11.88 33.45
C ILE A 42 -23.77 11.53 32.18
N CYS A 43 -22.45 11.75 32.21
CA CYS A 43 -21.58 11.39 31.09
C CYS A 43 -21.22 9.90 31.17
N ASN A 44 -21.11 9.23 30.03
CA ASN A 44 -20.43 7.94 29.96
C ASN A 44 -18.95 8.14 30.36
N ASP A 45 -18.40 7.24 31.18
CA ASP A 45 -16.97 7.24 31.52
C ASP A 45 -16.12 6.63 30.39
N ASN A 46 -14.92 7.18 30.15
CA ASN A 46 -13.91 6.66 29.20
C ASN A 46 -14.44 6.40 27.78
N VAL A 47 -15.22 7.34 27.23
CA VAL A 47 -15.76 7.24 25.87
C VAL A 47 -14.65 7.31 24.83
N ASN A 48 -14.52 6.26 24.02
CA ASN A 48 -13.64 6.24 22.86
C ASN A 48 -14.48 6.21 21.58
N VAL A 49 -14.26 7.17 20.68
CA VAL A 49 -14.85 7.18 19.34
C VAL A 49 -13.81 6.68 18.35
N THR A 50 -14.14 5.62 17.61
CA THR A 50 -13.25 5.06 16.57
C THR A 50 -13.66 5.58 15.20
N LEU A 51 -12.69 6.10 14.44
CA LEU A 51 -12.93 6.60 13.09
C LEU A 51 -13.31 5.45 12.13
N GLY A 52 -14.27 5.71 11.25
CA GLY A 52 -14.63 4.77 10.19
C GLY A 52 -13.68 4.84 8.99
N PRO A 53 -13.82 3.96 7.97
CA PRO A 53 -12.94 3.89 6.80
C PRO A 53 -12.88 5.16 5.92
N SER A 54 -13.72 6.15 6.19
CA SER A 54 -13.66 7.48 5.57
C SER A 54 -12.77 8.48 6.31
N GLY A 55 -12.22 8.12 7.48
CA GLY A 55 -11.46 9.03 8.35
C GLY A 55 -12.33 9.96 9.19
N PHE A 56 -13.61 9.62 9.40
CA PHE A 56 -14.59 10.41 10.16
C PHE A 56 -15.43 9.55 11.11
N ALA A 57 -15.94 10.16 12.19
CA ALA A 57 -16.98 9.59 13.04
C ALA A 57 -17.93 10.67 13.57
N VAL A 58 -19.21 10.33 13.70
CA VAL A 58 -20.25 11.21 14.27
C VAL A 58 -20.44 10.87 15.74
N VAL A 59 -20.40 11.89 16.60
CA VAL A 59 -20.59 11.80 18.04
C VAL A 59 -22.07 11.93 18.37
N THR A 60 -22.71 10.82 18.71
CA THR A 60 -24.14 10.78 19.08
C THR A 60 -24.34 11.02 20.58
N PRO A 61 -25.56 11.41 21.03
CA PRO A 61 -25.82 11.58 22.46
C PRO A 61 -25.65 10.27 23.24
N ASP A 62 -26.06 9.14 22.67
CA ASP A 62 -25.89 7.80 23.24
C ASP A 62 -24.42 7.42 23.50
N LEU A 63 -23.50 7.96 22.68
CA LEU A 63 -22.07 7.70 22.82
C LEU A 63 -21.48 8.40 24.05
N VAL A 64 -22.00 9.57 24.44
CA VAL A 64 -21.41 10.42 25.49
C VAL A 64 -22.25 10.57 26.77
N LEU A 65 -23.52 10.16 26.77
CA LEU A 65 -24.44 10.31 27.90
C LEU A 65 -25.08 9.00 28.36
N GLU A 66 -25.22 8.86 29.68
CA GLU A 66 -25.99 7.78 30.31
C GLU A 66 -27.45 8.17 30.54
N ASN A 67 -28.39 7.26 30.24
CA ASN A 67 -29.78 7.28 30.70
C ASN A 67 -30.56 8.60 30.47
N TYR A 68 -30.15 9.41 29.48
CA TYR A 68 -30.56 10.80 29.34
C TYR A 68 -31.98 11.01 28.80
N GLU A 69 -32.52 10.05 28.05
CA GLU A 69 -33.81 10.17 27.36
C GLU A 69 -34.99 10.38 28.33
N VAL A 70 -34.95 9.73 29.50
CA VAL A 70 -36.03 9.77 30.50
C VAL A 70 -36.01 11.08 31.30
N GLN A 71 -34.82 11.66 31.50
CA GLN A 71 -34.64 12.84 32.36
C GLN A 71 -34.73 14.16 31.59
N CYS A 72 -34.33 14.15 30.32
CA CYS A 72 -34.22 15.34 29.48
C CYS A 72 -34.95 15.07 28.15
N PRO A 73 -36.20 15.54 27.97
CA PRO A 73 -37.03 15.12 26.84
C PRO A 73 -36.78 15.87 25.51
N GLY A 74 -35.89 16.86 25.48
CA GLY A 74 -35.58 17.61 24.27
C GLY A 74 -34.61 16.89 23.32
N THR A 75 -34.56 17.33 22.07
CA THR A 75 -33.44 17.00 21.18
C THR A 75 -32.13 17.49 21.80
N LYS A 76 -31.10 16.66 21.76
CA LYS A 76 -29.75 16.97 22.23
C LYS A 76 -28.93 17.55 21.09
N TYR A 77 -28.41 18.76 21.27
CA TYR A 77 -27.43 19.35 20.36
C TYR A 77 -26.03 19.10 20.89
N ILE A 78 -25.15 18.57 20.03
CA ILE A 78 -23.78 18.21 20.34
C ILE A 78 -22.82 19.17 19.63
N ASN A 79 -21.83 19.65 20.36
CA ASN A 79 -20.66 20.31 19.81
C ASN A 79 -19.40 19.78 20.48
N VAL A 80 -18.59 19.04 19.73
CA VAL A 80 -17.20 18.75 20.06
C VAL A 80 -16.43 20.07 20.03
N ILE A 81 -15.53 20.27 20.99
CA ILE A 81 -14.75 21.49 21.13
C ILE A 81 -13.27 21.18 20.90
N VAL A 82 -12.67 21.81 19.90
CA VAL A 82 -11.25 21.70 19.57
C VAL A 82 -10.63 23.09 19.67
N ASN A 83 -9.55 23.23 20.46
CA ASN A 83 -8.88 24.52 20.69
C ASN A 83 -9.85 25.66 21.08
N ASN A 84 -10.80 25.37 21.96
CA ASN A 84 -11.88 26.27 22.43
C ASN A 84 -12.90 26.69 21.34
N VAL A 85 -12.90 26.07 20.16
CA VAL A 85 -13.86 26.32 19.07
C VAL A 85 -14.79 25.12 18.91
N PRO A 86 -16.13 25.30 18.85
CA PRO A 86 -17.06 24.22 18.53
C PRO A 86 -16.97 23.85 17.04
N ILE A 87 -16.82 22.56 16.75
CA ILE A 87 -16.66 22.03 15.37
C ILE A 87 -17.90 21.26 14.86
N GLY A 88 -18.98 21.22 15.65
CA GLY A 88 -20.15 20.38 15.39
C GLY A 88 -20.03 19.00 16.06
N ASP A 89 -20.73 18.00 15.52
CA ASP A 89 -20.82 16.64 16.08
C ASP A 89 -19.81 15.65 15.49
N THR A 90 -19.02 16.05 14.49
CA THR A 90 -18.19 15.13 13.70
C THR A 90 -16.70 15.33 14.01
N VAL A 91 -15.99 14.23 14.27
CA VAL A 91 -14.53 14.19 14.41
C VAL A 91 -13.88 13.48 13.21
N ASN A 92 -12.60 13.76 12.96
CA ASN A 92 -11.84 13.22 11.85
C ASN A 92 -10.39 12.86 12.27
N CYS A 93 -9.57 12.44 11.30
CA CYS A 93 -8.16 12.09 11.50
C CYS A 93 -7.31 13.18 12.19
N ASP A 94 -7.62 14.47 12.00
CA ASP A 94 -6.87 15.58 12.61
C ASP A 94 -7.01 15.62 14.15
N HIS A 95 -7.98 14.88 14.70
CA HIS A 95 -8.28 14.82 16.13
C HIS A 95 -7.72 13.58 16.84
N LEU A 96 -6.98 12.71 16.14
CA LEU A 96 -6.50 11.44 16.68
C LEU A 96 -5.62 11.60 17.93
N GLY A 97 -5.87 10.76 18.93
CA GLY A 97 -5.19 10.78 20.22
C GLY A 97 -5.58 11.95 21.14
N LEU A 98 -6.46 12.86 20.70
CA LEU A 98 -6.96 13.94 21.54
C LEU A 98 -8.14 13.46 22.39
N THR A 99 -8.11 13.80 23.69
CA THR A 99 -9.29 13.77 24.54
C THR A 99 -10.01 15.12 24.42
N LEU A 100 -11.16 15.14 23.75
CA LEU A 100 -11.90 16.34 23.40
C LEU A 100 -13.12 16.55 24.32
N PRO A 101 -13.35 17.78 24.83
CA PRO A 101 -14.60 18.12 25.48
C PRO A 101 -15.75 18.19 24.47
N VAL A 102 -16.91 17.67 24.88
CA VAL A 102 -18.14 17.63 24.11
C VAL A 102 -19.21 18.39 24.90
N ALA A 103 -19.61 19.55 24.41
CA ALA A 103 -20.73 20.29 24.97
C ALA A 103 -22.04 19.70 24.45
N ILE A 104 -22.96 19.36 25.36
CA ILE A 104 -24.30 18.90 25.03
C ILE A 104 -25.32 19.87 25.62
N VAL A 105 -26.33 20.24 24.83
CA VAL A 105 -27.45 21.10 25.24
C VAL A 105 -28.78 20.40 24.97
N ASP A 106 -29.68 20.36 25.95
CA ASP A 106 -31.07 19.91 25.79
C ASP A 106 -31.97 21.06 25.33
N SER A 107 -32.62 20.90 24.18
CA SER A 107 -33.47 21.93 23.58
C SER A 107 -34.79 22.25 24.30
N ALA A 108 -35.27 21.37 25.18
CA ALA A 108 -36.53 21.58 25.90
C ALA A 108 -36.33 22.25 27.27
N THR A 109 -35.22 21.95 27.93
CA THR A 109 -34.87 22.45 29.28
C THR A 109 -33.80 23.53 29.27
N ASN A 110 -33.09 23.72 28.15
CA ASN A 110 -31.88 24.55 28.02
C ASN A 110 -30.75 24.16 28.99
N MET A 111 -30.80 22.95 29.56
CA MET A 111 -29.71 22.43 30.36
C MET A 111 -28.52 22.07 29.48
N MET A 112 -27.33 22.25 30.03
CA MET A 112 -26.07 21.93 29.36
C MET A 112 -25.16 21.11 30.25
N THR A 113 -24.33 20.27 29.64
CA THR A 113 -23.18 19.61 30.28
C THR A 113 -21.97 19.64 29.35
N THR A 114 -20.82 19.25 29.88
CA THR A 114 -19.64 18.93 29.08
C THR A 114 -19.13 17.55 29.48
N CYS A 115 -19.15 16.63 28.53
CA CYS A 115 -18.54 15.31 28.65
C CYS A 115 -17.19 15.29 27.92
N THR A 116 -16.47 14.17 27.98
CA THR A 116 -15.20 14.00 27.26
C THR A 116 -15.23 12.71 26.44
N LEU A 117 -14.63 12.74 25.26
CA LEU A 117 -14.32 11.56 24.46
C LEU A 117 -12.86 11.55 24.06
N THR A 118 -12.32 10.39 23.70
CA THR A 118 -11.01 10.26 23.04
C THR A 118 -11.21 9.75 21.62
N VAL A 119 -10.55 10.36 20.65
CA VAL A 119 -10.61 9.94 19.23
C VAL A 119 -9.48 8.93 18.96
N GLU A 120 -9.86 7.74 18.49
CA GLU A 120 -8.94 6.64 18.20
C GLU A 120 -9.08 6.18 16.74
N ASP A 121 -7.99 5.68 16.16
CA ASP A 121 -8.08 4.82 14.99
C ASP A 121 -7.84 3.37 15.40
N LYS A 122 -8.65 2.48 14.84
CA LYS A 122 -8.52 1.01 14.96
C LYS A 122 -8.65 0.32 13.60
N THR A 123 -8.76 1.08 12.53
CA THR A 123 -8.77 0.59 11.16
C THR A 123 -7.31 0.45 10.73
N GLY A 124 -6.94 -0.73 10.23
CA GLY A 124 -5.62 -0.93 9.64
C GLY A 124 -5.64 -0.64 8.14
N PRO A 125 -4.46 -0.42 7.51
CA PRO A 125 -4.38 -0.14 6.08
C PRO A 125 -5.00 -1.23 5.20
N VAL A 126 -5.44 -0.84 4.01
CA VAL A 126 -5.93 -1.75 2.97
C VAL A 126 -4.82 -1.98 1.94
N ILE A 127 -4.38 -3.24 1.81
CA ILE A 127 -3.41 -3.68 0.80
C ILE A 127 -4.17 -4.27 -0.40
N SER A 128 -3.82 -3.83 -1.61
CA SER A 128 -4.27 -4.43 -2.87
C SER A 128 -3.07 -4.89 -3.69
N CYS A 129 -2.98 -6.20 -3.93
CA CYS A 129 -1.95 -6.81 -4.76
C CYS A 129 -2.49 -7.17 -6.14
N ARG A 130 -1.57 -7.28 -7.10
CA ARG A 130 -1.84 -7.80 -8.44
C ARG A 130 -0.78 -8.85 -8.81
N ASP A 131 -1.25 -10.00 -9.30
CA ASP A 131 -0.38 -11.02 -9.87
C ASP A 131 0.27 -10.51 -11.16
N THR A 132 1.54 -10.88 -11.36
CA THR A 132 2.40 -10.30 -12.40
C THR A 132 3.31 -11.36 -13.02
N VAL A 133 3.86 -11.08 -14.19
CA VAL A 133 4.71 -12.01 -14.95
C VAL A 133 5.99 -11.30 -15.33
N VAL A 134 7.14 -11.93 -15.04
CA VAL A 134 8.46 -11.42 -15.39
C VAL A 134 9.33 -12.53 -15.96
N LEU A 135 10.39 -12.18 -16.70
CA LEU A 135 11.43 -13.15 -17.04
C LEU A 135 12.17 -13.56 -15.77
N CYS A 136 12.49 -14.85 -15.64
CA CYS A 136 13.40 -15.32 -14.60
C CYS A 136 14.82 -14.75 -14.80
N GLY A 137 15.57 -14.62 -13.71
CA GLY A 137 16.91 -14.00 -13.72
C GLY A 137 16.92 -12.50 -13.42
N ILE A 138 15.78 -11.80 -13.50
CA ILE A 138 15.68 -10.42 -13.02
C ILE A 138 15.54 -10.36 -11.50
N ASN A 139 16.01 -9.26 -10.88
CA ASN A 139 15.67 -8.93 -9.50
C ASN A 139 14.17 -8.56 -9.41
N THR A 140 13.46 -9.12 -8.44
CA THR A 140 12.02 -8.92 -8.27
C THR A 140 11.65 -8.06 -7.05
N ASP A 141 12.61 -7.58 -6.28
CA ASP A 141 12.38 -6.95 -4.96
C ASP A 141 11.53 -5.68 -5.06
N ASN A 142 11.74 -4.90 -6.12
CA ASN A 142 11.03 -3.63 -6.38
C ASN A 142 10.01 -3.70 -7.53
N PHE A 143 9.62 -4.91 -7.95
CA PHE A 143 8.72 -5.08 -9.09
C PHE A 143 7.23 -5.11 -8.68
N ASP A 144 6.40 -4.33 -9.38
CA ASP A 144 4.93 -4.29 -9.26
C ASP A 144 4.43 -4.19 -7.79
N MET A 145 4.90 -3.18 -7.06
CA MET A 145 4.56 -2.91 -5.66
C MET A 145 3.04 -2.83 -5.43
N PRO A 146 2.53 -3.28 -4.26
CA PRO A 146 1.11 -3.25 -3.95
C PRO A 146 0.62 -1.81 -3.75
N SER A 147 -0.66 -1.57 -4.01
CA SER A 147 -1.32 -0.36 -3.54
C SER A 147 -1.64 -0.50 -2.06
N ILE A 148 -1.18 0.44 -1.25
CA ILE A 148 -1.44 0.48 0.20
C ILE A 148 -2.04 1.84 0.51
N VAL A 149 -3.24 1.84 1.09
CA VAL A 149 -3.98 3.04 1.47
C VAL A 149 -4.53 2.88 2.87
N ASP A 150 -4.62 3.99 3.60
CA ASP A 150 -5.20 4.06 4.93
C ASP A 150 -6.08 5.32 5.03
N ASN A 151 -7.03 5.34 5.96
CA ASN A 151 -7.94 6.47 6.13
C ASN A 151 -7.30 7.67 6.86
N CYS A 152 -6.32 7.44 7.74
CA CYS A 152 -5.69 8.49 8.55
C CYS A 152 -4.15 8.49 8.49
N ASP A 153 -3.49 7.46 7.96
CA ASP A 153 -2.05 7.48 7.66
C ASP A 153 -1.75 7.62 6.16
N PRO A 154 -1.22 8.79 5.70
CA PRO A 154 -0.84 8.96 4.31
C PRO A 154 0.41 8.17 3.88
N ASN A 155 1.19 7.60 4.82
CA ASN A 155 2.40 6.83 4.51
C ASN A 155 2.54 5.56 5.39
N PRO A 156 1.66 4.55 5.24
CA PRO A 156 1.73 3.33 6.05
C PRO A 156 3.05 2.59 5.88
N ILE A 157 3.56 2.00 6.96
CA ILE A 157 4.79 1.21 6.98
C ILE A 157 4.47 -0.20 6.49
N PHE A 158 5.18 -0.68 5.47
CA PHE A 158 4.95 -1.99 4.85
C PHE A 158 6.21 -2.84 4.72
N TRP A 159 6.02 -4.15 4.62
CA TRP A 159 7.07 -5.14 4.44
C TRP A 159 6.52 -6.40 3.75
N SER A 160 7.40 -7.28 3.30
CA SER A 160 7.02 -8.52 2.60
C SER A 160 7.79 -9.74 3.11
N THR A 161 7.24 -10.92 2.82
CA THR A 161 7.95 -12.21 2.92
C THR A 161 7.70 -13.04 1.66
N ASP A 162 8.76 -13.64 1.13
CA ASP A 162 8.70 -14.40 -0.12
C ASP A 162 8.69 -15.91 0.15
N ASN A 163 7.77 -16.61 -0.52
CA ASN A 163 7.82 -18.05 -0.67
C ASN A 163 8.09 -18.41 -2.12
N TYR A 164 9.26 -19.00 -2.39
CA TYR A 164 9.63 -19.47 -3.73
C TYR A 164 9.09 -20.89 -3.96
N LEU A 165 8.29 -21.07 -5.01
CA LEU A 165 7.80 -22.37 -5.46
C LEU A 165 8.38 -22.70 -6.83
N ASP A 166 9.18 -23.78 -6.87
CA ASP A 166 9.64 -24.41 -8.11
C ASP A 166 8.49 -25.21 -8.74
N LEU A 167 8.19 -24.96 -10.03
CA LEU A 167 7.13 -25.66 -10.76
C LEU A 167 7.66 -26.84 -11.59
N THR A 168 8.97 -27.13 -11.51
CA THR A 168 9.61 -28.33 -12.08
C THR A 168 9.20 -28.62 -13.53
N CYS A 169 9.12 -27.58 -14.36
CA CYS A 169 8.70 -27.64 -15.77
C CYS A 169 7.23 -28.07 -16.01
N THR A 170 6.42 -28.22 -14.97
CA THR A 170 4.97 -28.53 -15.07
C THR A 170 4.08 -27.29 -15.07
N GLY A 171 4.64 -26.11 -14.81
CA GLY A 171 3.93 -24.81 -14.71
C GLY A 171 3.48 -24.19 -16.04
N GLY A 172 3.57 -24.92 -17.15
CA GLY A 172 3.32 -24.38 -18.49
C GLY A 172 4.44 -23.39 -18.90
N PRO A 173 4.13 -22.13 -19.24
CA PRO A 173 5.15 -21.14 -19.63
C PRO A 173 5.97 -20.59 -18.45
N TYR A 174 5.75 -21.09 -17.22
CA TYR A 174 6.38 -20.62 -16.00
C TYR A 174 7.19 -21.73 -15.33
N ASN A 175 8.45 -21.42 -15.00
CA ASN A 175 9.35 -22.33 -14.31
C ASN A 175 9.14 -22.36 -12.80
N SER A 176 8.73 -21.22 -12.24
CA SER A 176 8.57 -21.01 -10.81
C SER A 176 7.64 -19.83 -10.56
N VAL A 177 7.16 -19.72 -9.33
CA VAL A 177 6.36 -18.60 -8.86
C VAL A 177 6.87 -18.16 -7.50
N ILE A 178 7.03 -16.84 -7.31
CA ILE A 178 7.25 -16.24 -5.99
C ILE A 178 5.87 -15.84 -5.47
N ALA A 179 5.43 -16.48 -4.39
CA ALA A 179 4.28 -16.05 -3.61
C ALA A 179 4.77 -15.05 -2.55
N ARG A 180 4.72 -13.77 -2.89
CA ARG A 180 5.10 -12.66 -2.01
C ARG A 180 3.91 -12.25 -1.16
N THR A 181 4.03 -12.40 0.16
CA THR A 181 3.01 -11.94 1.10
C THR A 181 3.37 -10.55 1.59
N TRP A 182 2.48 -9.59 1.36
CA TRP A 182 2.60 -8.20 1.80
C TRP A 182 1.87 -7.97 3.11
N TYR A 183 2.49 -7.14 3.95
CA TYR A 183 1.97 -6.70 5.25
C TYR A 183 2.15 -5.18 5.36
N ALA A 184 1.24 -4.54 6.08
CA ALA A 184 1.29 -3.10 6.33
C ALA A 184 0.74 -2.79 7.73
N ARG A 185 1.17 -1.65 8.28
CA ARG A 185 0.60 -1.03 9.46
C ARG A 185 0.60 0.48 9.32
N ASP A 186 -0.36 1.13 9.95
CA ASP A 186 -0.37 2.58 10.11
C ASP A 186 0.64 3.02 11.20
N ASN A 187 0.72 4.34 11.41
CA ASN A 187 1.49 4.96 12.47
C ASN A 187 0.91 4.76 13.90
N MET A 188 -0.34 4.30 14.04
CA MET A 188 -0.94 3.86 15.31
C MET A 188 -0.69 2.37 15.64
N ASN A 189 -0.08 1.61 14.71
CA ASN A 189 0.17 0.16 14.75
C ASN A 189 -1.05 -0.74 14.49
N ASN A 190 -2.13 -0.22 13.91
CA ASN A 190 -3.21 -1.04 13.37
C ASN A 190 -2.69 -1.84 12.17
N LEU A 191 -2.96 -3.15 12.16
CA LEU A 191 -2.43 -4.06 11.14
C LEU A 191 -3.41 -4.22 9.98
N ALA A 192 -2.89 -4.16 8.76
CA ALA A 192 -3.61 -4.56 7.57
C ALA A 192 -3.88 -6.08 7.54
N ASN A 193 -4.97 -6.47 6.88
CA ASN A 193 -5.07 -7.85 6.40
C ASN A 193 -3.98 -8.08 5.33
N SER A 194 -3.20 -9.15 5.47
CA SER A 194 -2.14 -9.46 4.52
C SER A 194 -2.71 -9.84 3.16
N CYS A 195 -1.90 -9.62 2.12
CA CYS A 195 -2.28 -9.86 0.74
C CYS A 195 -1.16 -10.59 0.00
N VAL A 196 -1.51 -11.59 -0.82
CA VAL A 196 -0.54 -12.42 -1.54
C VAL A 196 -0.49 -12.00 -3.01
N GLN A 197 0.69 -11.60 -3.45
CA GLN A 197 1.05 -11.38 -4.84
C GLN A 197 1.75 -12.62 -5.40
N ARG A 198 1.37 -13.06 -6.60
CA ARG A 198 2.07 -14.11 -7.33
C ARG A 198 2.89 -13.49 -8.46
N ILE A 199 4.21 -13.61 -8.37
CA ILE A 199 5.15 -13.20 -9.40
C ILE A 199 5.56 -14.47 -10.16
N TYR A 200 4.99 -14.65 -11.34
CA TYR A 200 5.24 -15.80 -12.20
C TYR A 200 6.53 -15.59 -13.00
N LEU A 201 7.47 -16.52 -12.86
CA LEU A 201 8.78 -16.45 -13.52
C LEU A 201 8.73 -17.23 -14.84
N LYS A 202 8.59 -16.49 -15.94
CA LYS A 202 8.46 -17.00 -17.31
C LYS A 202 9.81 -17.35 -17.89
N THR A 203 9.91 -18.53 -18.51
CA THR A 203 11.06 -18.93 -19.33
C THR A 203 11.13 -18.07 -20.61
N PRO A 204 12.28 -17.51 -20.97
CA PRO A 204 12.50 -16.95 -22.29
C PRO A 204 12.63 -18.06 -23.35
N SER A 205 12.60 -17.71 -24.63
CA SER A 205 12.81 -18.67 -25.71
C SER A 205 14.30 -18.89 -25.97
N LEU A 206 14.70 -20.11 -26.40
CA LEU A 206 16.04 -20.35 -26.95
C LEU A 206 16.33 -19.47 -28.19
N SER A 207 15.30 -19.01 -28.90
CA SER A 207 15.43 -18.06 -30.01
C SER A 207 15.75 -16.62 -29.59
N GLU A 208 15.61 -16.29 -28.30
CA GLU A 208 15.95 -14.98 -27.72
C GLU A 208 17.41 -14.93 -27.21
N VAL A 209 18.14 -16.05 -27.25
CA VAL A 209 19.54 -16.15 -26.79
C VAL A 209 20.47 -15.39 -27.74
N VAL A 210 21.17 -14.40 -27.18
CA VAL A 210 22.26 -13.68 -27.85
C VAL A 210 23.59 -14.23 -27.34
N PHE A 211 24.36 -14.85 -28.24
CA PHE A 211 25.70 -15.37 -27.95
C PHE A 211 26.76 -14.25 -27.96
N PRO A 212 27.86 -14.40 -27.19
CA PRO A 212 28.90 -13.38 -27.12
C PRO A 212 29.70 -13.27 -28.43
N PRO A 213 30.24 -12.09 -28.76
CA PRO A 213 30.85 -11.81 -30.06
C PRO A 213 32.27 -12.36 -30.21
N ASN A 214 32.77 -12.45 -31.44
CA ASN A 214 34.15 -12.85 -31.74
C ASN A 214 35.15 -11.73 -31.43
N TYR A 215 36.34 -12.11 -30.97
CA TYR A 215 37.50 -11.26 -30.73
C TYR A 215 38.69 -11.72 -31.60
N ASP A 216 38.51 -11.68 -32.92
CA ASP A 216 39.41 -12.26 -33.91
C ASP A 216 40.28 -11.23 -34.67
N GLY A 217 40.02 -9.94 -34.45
CA GLY A 217 40.61 -8.81 -35.18
C GLY A 217 39.81 -8.36 -36.40
N ILE A 218 38.63 -8.93 -36.65
CA ILE A 218 37.69 -8.54 -37.71
C ILE A 218 36.41 -8.00 -37.08
N ASP A 219 35.76 -8.80 -36.23
CA ASP A 219 34.51 -8.42 -35.55
C ASP A 219 34.79 -7.50 -34.35
N ASN A 220 35.73 -7.91 -33.49
CA ASN A 220 36.26 -7.10 -32.39
C ASN A 220 37.78 -7.25 -32.28
N GLN A 221 38.42 -6.31 -31.58
CA GLN A 221 39.86 -6.31 -31.33
C GLN A 221 40.32 -7.60 -30.63
N MET A 222 41.32 -8.27 -31.22
CA MET A 222 42.00 -9.43 -30.62
C MET A 222 42.77 -9.04 -29.34
N PHE A 223 42.95 -9.99 -28.43
CA PHE A 223 43.67 -9.76 -27.17
C PHE A 223 45.18 -9.84 -27.34
N ASP A 224 45.90 -9.10 -26.51
CA ASP A 224 47.35 -9.24 -26.33
C ASP A 224 47.68 -10.42 -25.39
N CYS A 225 48.83 -11.06 -25.56
CA CYS A 225 49.26 -12.19 -24.72
C CYS A 225 49.43 -11.85 -23.23
N SER A 226 49.50 -10.57 -22.85
CA SER A 226 49.46 -10.11 -21.46
C SER A 226 48.07 -10.20 -20.79
N VAL A 227 46.99 -10.39 -21.55
CA VAL A 227 45.61 -10.48 -21.03
C VAL A 227 45.26 -11.92 -20.67
N SER A 228 44.84 -12.13 -19.42
CA SER A 228 44.33 -13.43 -18.97
C SER A 228 42.86 -13.60 -19.39
N ILE A 229 42.61 -14.47 -20.37
CA ILE A 229 41.27 -14.70 -20.95
C ILE A 229 40.52 -15.91 -20.37
N VAL A 230 40.94 -16.39 -19.19
CA VAL A 230 40.26 -17.48 -18.46
C VAL A 230 38.90 -17.05 -17.91
N ASP A 231 38.65 -15.74 -17.78
CA ASP A 231 37.39 -15.21 -17.30
C ASP A 231 36.45 -14.82 -18.46
N SER A 232 35.25 -15.40 -18.43
CA SER A 232 34.12 -15.05 -19.28
C SER A 232 33.65 -13.59 -19.14
N THR A 233 34.00 -12.87 -18.06
CA THR A 233 33.73 -11.42 -17.97
C THR A 233 34.46 -10.60 -19.04
N VAL A 234 35.59 -11.10 -19.55
CA VAL A 234 36.40 -10.42 -20.58
C VAL A 234 35.89 -10.69 -21.99
N THR A 235 35.39 -11.92 -22.23
CA THR A 235 34.94 -12.38 -23.56
C THR A 235 33.42 -12.41 -23.71
N GLY A 236 32.67 -12.13 -22.65
CA GLY A 236 31.21 -12.19 -22.61
C GLY A 236 30.67 -13.61 -22.37
N VAL A 237 29.36 -13.65 -22.12
CA VAL A 237 28.56 -14.86 -21.89
C VAL A 237 27.25 -14.76 -22.69
N PRO A 238 26.52 -15.86 -22.92
CA PRO A 238 25.17 -15.80 -23.48
C PRO A 238 24.23 -14.92 -22.64
N MET A 239 23.43 -14.09 -23.32
CA MET A 239 22.51 -13.12 -22.71
C MET A 239 21.10 -13.22 -23.30
N ILE A 240 20.10 -12.79 -22.53
CA ILE A 240 18.72 -12.55 -22.97
C ILE A 240 18.29 -11.19 -22.42
N ASP A 241 17.71 -10.33 -23.24
CA ASP A 241 17.37 -8.93 -22.89
C ASP A 241 18.53 -8.15 -22.21
N SER A 242 19.76 -8.38 -22.67
CA SER A 242 21.01 -7.84 -22.10
C SER A 242 21.32 -8.28 -20.65
N VAL A 243 20.59 -9.25 -20.11
CA VAL A 243 20.88 -9.90 -18.83
C VAL A 243 21.66 -11.20 -19.08
N PRO A 244 22.83 -11.41 -18.44
CA PRO A 244 23.53 -12.69 -18.48
C PRO A 244 22.64 -13.84 -18.01
N ILE A 245 22.62 -14.95 -18.74
CA ILE A 245 21.82 -16.12 -18.37
C ILE A 245 22.52 -16.90 -17.24
N THR A 246 22.48 -16.41 -16.01
CA THR A 246 23.21 -16.98 -14.86
C THR A 246 22.49 -18.19 -14.25
N ALA A 247 22.43 -19.31 -14.99
CA ALA A 247 21.66 -20.52 -14.62
C ALA A 247 20.20 -20.22 -14.20
N ALA A 248 19.67 -19.10 -14.69
CA ALA A 248 18.29 -18.71 -14.52
C ALA A 248 17.38 -19.65 -15.32
N CYS A 249 16.07 -19.61 -15.07
CA CYS A 249 15.11 -20.15 -16.02
C CYS A 249 15.21 -21.65 -16.35
N LYS A 250 15.78 -22.48 -15.48
CA LYS A 250 16.05 -23.90 -15.78
C LYS A 250 16.92 -24.08 -17.04
N PHE A 251 17.67 -23.04 -17.44
CA PHE A 251 18.65 -23.15 -18.51
C PHE A 251 19.97 -23.65 -17.93
N GLN A 252 20.58 -24.64 -18.59
CA GLN A 252 21.96 -25.04 -18.36
C GLN A 252 22.83 -24.47 -19.46
N ILE A 253 23.99 -23.94 -19.05
CA ILE A 253 24.96 -23.33 -19.96
C ILE A 253 26.34 -23.87 -19.64
N TRP A 254 27.04 -24.25 -20.69
CA TRP A 254 28.44 -24.62 -20.65
C TRP A 254 29.13 -24.15 -21.92
N HIS A 255 30.45 -24.25 -21.92
CA HIS A 255 31.23 -24.05 -23.12
C HIS A 255 32.37 -25.07 -23.22
N GLU A 256 32.79 -25.34 -24.45
CA GLU A 256 33.92 -26.21 -24.76
C GLU A 256 34.96 -25.42 -25.57
N ASP A 257 36.21 -25.40 -25.09
CA ASP A 257 37.29 -24.60 -25.66
C ASP A 257 38.26 -25.46 -26.45
N SER A 258 38.39 -25.19 -27.76
CA SER A 258 39.41 -25.79 -28.62
C SER A 258 40.54 -24.79 -28.89
N TYR A 259 41.76 -25.16 -28.50
CA TYR A 259 42.96 -24.33 -28.65
C TYR A 259 43.68 -24.64 -29.97
N LEU A 260 44.11 -23.59 -30.67
CA LEU A 260 44.90 -23.68 -31.90
C LEU A 260 46.11 -22.74 -31.79
N ASP A 261 47.30 -23.31 -31.65
CA ASP A 261 48.54 -22.55 -31.62
C ASP A 261 48.81 -21.91 -32.99
N ILE A 262 49.23 -20.64 -32.99
CA ILE A 262 49.65 -19.91 -34.19
C ILE A 262 51.18 -19.81 -34.22
N CYS A 263 51.76 -19.31 -33.14
CA CYS A 263 53.19 -19.18 -32.92
C CYS A 263 53.47 -19.04 -31.41
N GLU A 264 54.73 -18.82 -31.04
CA GLU A 264 55.12 -18.60 -29.64
C GLU A 264 54.27 -17.47 -29.01
N ASN A 265 53.70 -17.75 -27.83
CA ASN A 265 52.76 -16.91 -27.08
C ASN A 265 51.47 -16.45 -27.81
N SER A 266 51.14 -16.99 -29.00
CA SER A 266 49.96 -16.58 -29.78
C SER A 266 49.11 -17.77 -30.22
N TYR A 267 47.81 -17.72 -29.92
CA TYR A 267 46.87 -18.83 -30.11
C TYR A 267 45.46 -18.33 -30.42
N LYS A 268 44.60 -19.24 -30.90
CA LYS A 268 43.15 -19.04 -30.97
C LYS A 268 42.44 -19.98 -30.02
N ILE A 269 41.36 -19.51 -29.42
CA ILE A 269 40.33 -20.36 -28.82
C ILE A 269 39.12 -20.34 -29.77
N ILE A 270 38.66 -21.52 -30.18
CA ILE A 270 37.32 -21.70 -30.73
C ILE A 270 36.48 -22.25 -29.59
N ARG A 271 35.62 -21.40 -29.03
CA ARG A 271 34.73 -21.72 -27.92
C ARG A 271 33.35 -22.04 -28.47
N LEU A 272 32.85 -23.24 -28.23
CA LEU A 272 31.45 -23.60 -28.50
C LEU A 272 30.64 -23.31 -27.24
N TRP A 273 29.69 -22.37 -27.31
CA TRP A 273 28.71 -22.14 -26.27
C TRP A 273 27.45 -22.96 -26.55
N THR A 274 26.90 -23.61 -25.52
CA THR A 274 25.61 -24.30 -25.61
C THR A 274 24.68 -23.85 -24.48
N VAL A 275 23.42 -23.60 -24.83
CA VAL A 275 22.34 -23.27 -23.91
C VAL A 275 21.23 -24.30 -24.07
N LEU A 276 21.01 -25.11 -23.04
CA LEU A 276 19.97 -26.15 -22.96
C LEU A 276 18.82 -25.65 -22.10
N ASP A 277 17.60 -25.71 -22.62
CA ASP A 277 16.39 -25.60 -21.78
C ASP A 277 16.09 -26.95 -21.14
N CYS A 278 16.27 -27.08 -19.82
CA CYS A 278 16.00 -28.33 -19.11
C CYS A 278 14.51 -28.71 -19.04
N CYS A 279 13.58 -27.82 -19.46
CA CYS A 279 12.15 -28.10 -19.49
C CYS A 279 11.67 -28.70 -20.81
N SER A 280 12.08 -28.15 -21.96
CA SER A 280 11.79 -28.74 -23.27
C SER A 280 12.77 -29.86 -23.65
N GLY A 281 14.02 -29.79 -23.16
CA GLY A 281 15.13 -30.62 -23.63
C GLY A 281 15.74 -30.16 -24.95
N GLU A 282 15.33 -29.01 -25.49
CA GLU A 282 15.91 -28.39 -26.68
C GLU A 282 17.14 -27.54 -26.31
N ASP A 283 18.10 -27.44 -27.23
CA ASP A 283 19.30 -26.62 -27.08
C ASP A 283 19.53 -25.69 -28.28
N THR A 284 20.32 -24.65 -28.04
CA THR A 284 20.89 -23.78 -29.08
C THR A 284 22.37 -23.57 -28.79
N SER A 285 23.19 -23.46 -29.84
CA SER A 285 24.64 -23.33 -29.71
C SER A 285 25.25 -22.43 -30.78
N ALA A 286 26.38 -21.80 -30.44
CA ALA A 286 27.14 -20.96 -31.35
C ALA A 286 28.64 -20.99 -31.05
N TYR A 287 29.44 -20.79 -32.09
CA TYR A 287 30.89 -20.62 -31.95
C TYR A 287 31.25 -19.17 -31.67
N GLN A 288 32.16 -18.99 -30.73
CA GLN A 288 32.89 -17.75 -30.46
C GLN A 288 34.37 -17.97 -30.78
N ILE A 289 34.95 -17.11 -31.62
CA ILE A 289 36.37 -17.11 -31.98
C ILE A 289 37.09 -16.04 -31.16
N ILE A 290 38.06 -16.45 -30.35
CA ILE A 290 38.90 -15.56 -29.55
C ILE A 290 40.34 -15.73 -30.03
N LYS A 291 41.02 -14.63 -30.33
CA LYS A 291 42.41 -14.63 -30.81
C LYS A 291 43.29 -13.88 -29.81
N VAL A 292 44.42 -14.49 -29.47
CA VAL A 292 45.46 -13.91 -28.63
C VAL A 292 46.73 -13.83 -29.47
N MET A 293 47.32 -12.64 -29.56
CA MET A 293 48.55 -12.39 -30.31
C MET A 293 49.55 -11.64 -29.44
N ASP A 294 50.82 -12.00 -29.52
CA ASP A 294 51.88 -11.04 -29.18
C ASP A 294 51.93 -9.95 -30.27
N THR A 295 51.74 -8.71 -29.85
CA THR A 295 51.88 -7.53 -30.73
C THR A 295 53.11 -6.68 -30.38
N THR A 296 53.92 -7.12 -29.43
CA THR A 296 55.07 -6.40 -28.88
C THR A 296 56.30 -6.60 -29.76
N PRO A 297 56.89 -5.55 -30.36
CA PRO A 297 58.14 -5.68 -31.10
C PRO A 297 59.31 -6.06 -30.16
N PRO A 298 60.24 -6.92 -30.59
CA PRO A 298 61.40 -7.27 -29.77
C PRO A 298 62.32 -6.06 -29.57
N THR A 299 62.71 -5.79 -28.33
CA THR A 299 63.69 -4.74 -28.01
C THR A 299 65.11 -5.20 -28.35
N ILE A 300 65.65 -4.76 -29.49
CA ILE A 300 67.05 -5.00 -29.86
C ILE A 300 67.94 -4.08 -29.04
N ASN A 301 68.64 -4.64 -28.05
CA ASN A 301 69.63 -3.91 -27.26
C ASN A 301 71.03 -4.22 -27.79
N CYS A 302 71.59 -3.34 -28.63
CA CYS A 302 72.94 -3.48 -29.17
C CYS A 302 73.98 -2.97 -28.16
N PRO A 303 74.87 -3.81 -27.61
CA PRO A 303 75.97 -3.32 -26.78
C PRO A 303 77.00 -2.60 -27.66
N ASP A 304 77.31 -1.35 -27.33
CA ASP A 304 78.21 -0.47 -28.12
C ASP A 304 79.65 -1.02 -28.30
N THR A 305 80.07 -2.00 -27.51
CA THR A 305 81.41 -2.60 -27.60
C THR A 305 81.40 -4.12 -27.48
N LEU A 306 81.76 -4.80 -28.57
CA LEU A 306 82.13 -6.21 -28.56
C LEU A 306 83.62 -6.35 -28.17
N ARG A 307 83.92 -6.95 -27.01
CA ARG A 307 85.30 -7.29 -26.64
C ARG A 307 85.61 -8.73 -27.05
N VAL A 308 86.31 -8.90 -28.17
CA VAL A 308 86.86 -10.19 -28.60
C VAL A 308 88.25 -10.34 -28.01
N GLY A 309 88.46 -11.36 -27.17
CA GLY A 309 89.78 -11.75 -26.69
C GLY A 309 90.22 -13.04 -27.38
N THR A 310 91.39 -13.02 -28.01
CA THR A 310 92.10 -14.24 -28.41
C THR A 310 92.77 -14.84 -27.18
N LEU A 311 92.50 -16.11 -26.87
CA LEU A 311 93.30 -16.84 -25.89
C LEU A 311 94.74 -16.98 -26.42
N PRO A 312 95.78 -16.77 -25.60
CA PRO A 312 97.14 -17.12 -25.97
C PRO A 312 97.33 -18.65 -25.94
N ASP A 313 98.02 -19.17 -26.96
CA ASP A 313 98.40 -20.58 -27.11
C ASP A 313 99.38 -21.08 -26.02
#